data_AF-A0A517Q583-F1
#
_entry.id   AF-A0A517Q583-F1
#
_cell.length_a   1.000
_cell.length_b   1.000
_cell.length_c   1.000
_cell.angle_alpha   90.00
_cell.angle_beta   90.00
_cell.angle_gamma   90.00
#
_symmetry.space_group_name_H-M   'P 1'
#
loop_
_entity.id
_entity.type
_entity.pdbx_description
1 polymer ?
#
loop_
_entity_poly.entity_id
_entity_poly.type
_entity_poly.pdbx_seq_one_letter_code
_entity_poly.pdbx_strand_id
1 'polypeptide(L)'
;MADQNQLKPPCKKRVRTRVTYTAIIEVVDANNKRNEEQSRQIVHPINPVDKAGFEKAFELVEIARLAKQDEIDREHQEEMQRYEEARREAALSLPEKILAFLIGR
;
A
#
# COMPACT_ATOMS: atom_id res chain seq x y z
N MET A 1 10.98 25.53 20.90
CA MET A 1 10.14 24.32 20.93
C MET A 1 10.14 23.77 19.52
N ALA A 2 10.71 22.59 19.30
CA ALA A 2 10.89 22.01 17.96
C ALA A 2 9.54 21.54 17.40
N ASP A 3 9.28 21.86 16.14
CA ASP A 3 8.08 21.52 15.37
C ASP A 3 7.60 20.07 15.60
N GLN A 4 6.47 19.93 16.29
CA GLN A 4 5.77 18.66 16.49
C GLN A 4 5.00 18.19 15.24
N ASN A 5 5.06 18.92 14.12
CA ASN A 5 4.37 18.59 12.87
C ASN A 5 5.31 18.02 11.80
N GLN A 6 6.29 17.21 12.18
CA GLN A 6 6.90 16.32 11.19
C GLN A 6 5.87 15.26 10.82
N LEU A 7 5.18 15.49 9.69
CA LEU A 7 4.40 14.46 9.01
C LEU A 7 5.27 13.19 8.96
N LYS A 8 4.74 12.06 9.45
CA LYS A 8 5.45 10.79 9.33
C LYS A 8 5.34 10.33 7.88
N PRO A 9 6.41 9.77 7.29
CA PRO A 9 6.32 9.21 5.96
C PRO A 9 5.27 8.09 5.93
N PRO A 10 4.52 7.94 4.82
CA PRO A 10 3.53 6.87 4.70
C PRO A 10 4.20 5.51 4.83
N CYS A 11 3.51 4.58 5.49
CA CYS A 11 4.02 3.24 5.78
C CYS A 11 3.81 2.33 4.56
N LYS A 12 4.88 1.69 4.07
CA LYS A 12 4.76 0.75 2.95
C LYS A 12 4.01 -0.51 3.38
N LYS A 13 2.83 -0.73 2.78
CA LYS A 13 2.05 -1.98 2.92
C LYS A 13 2.63 -3.08 2.02
N ARG A 14 2.35 -4.34 2.35
CA ARG A 14 2.77 -5.52 1.58
C ARG A 14 1.63 -6.52 1.48
N VAL A 15 1.63 -7.28 0.39
CA VAL A 15 0.70 -8.40 0.22
C VAL A 15 1.29 -9.68 0.79
N ARG A 16 0.49 -10.40 1.57
CA ARG A 16 0.79 -11.75 2.06
C ARG A 16 -0.30 -12.70 1.57
N THR A 17 0.12 -13.82 1.01
CA THR A 17 -0.80 -14.91 0.65
C THR A 17 -0.77 -15.99 1.73
N ARG A 18 -1.95 -16.45 2.15
CA ARG A 18 -2.10 -17.63 3.02
C ARG A 18 -2.85 -18.71 2.25
N VAL A 19 -2.20 -19.86 2.05
CA VAL A 19 -2.75 -21.00 1.30
C VAL A 19 -3.05 -22.15 2.26
N THR A 20 -4.28 -22.65 2.19
CA THR A 20 -4.77 -23.86 2.89
C THR A 20 -5.65 -24.64 1.90
N TYR A 21 -6.82 -25.16 2.29
CA TYR A 21 -7.87 -25.58 1.35
C TYR A 21 -8.46 -24.41 0.55
N THR A 22 -8.21 -23.17 1.02
CA THR A 22 -8.54 -21.91 0.34
C THR A 22 -7.30 -21.03 0.29
N ALA A 23 -7.18 -20.21 -0.75
CA ALA A 23 -6.19 -19.14 -0.82
C ALA A 23 -6.81 -17.80 -0.42
N ILE A 24 -6.14 -17.10 0.49
CA ILE A 24 -6.53 -15.77 0.97
C ILE A 24 -5.37 -14.80 0.72
N ILE A 25 -5.69 -13.66 0.13
CA ILE A 25 -4.77 -12.53 -0.02
C ILE A 25 -5.05 -11.52 1.09
N GLU A 26 -4.00 -11.17 1.84
CA GLU A 26 -4.04 -10.25 2.98
C GLU A 26 -3.09 -9.08 2.73
N VAL A 27 -3.51 -7.89 3.12
CA VAL A 27 -2.66 -6.69 3.13
C VAL A 27 -2.17 -6.43 4.55
N VAL A 28 -0.85 -6.31 4.71
CA VAL A 28 -0.17 -6.07 5.99
C VAL A 28 0.64 -4.78 5.93
N ASP A 29 0.70 -4.04 7.04
CA ASP A 29 1.57 -2.88 7.18
C ASP A 29 3.00 -3.28 7.64
N ALA A 30 3.90 -2.30 7.81
CA ALA A 30 5.26 -2.57 8.30
C ALA A 30 5.32 -3.10 9.74
N ASN A 31 4.24 -2.96 10.52
CA ASN A 31 4.09 -3.51 11.87
C ASN A 31 3.39 -4.88 11.86
N ASN A 32 3.18 -5.46 10.68
CA ASN A 32 2.46 -6.71 10.48
C ASN A 32 1.01 -6.67 10.99
N LYS A 33 0.44 -5.48 11.16
CA LYS A 33 -0.97 -5.29 11.47
C LYS A 33 -1.77 -5.52 10.20
N ARG A 34 -2.77 -6.38 10.33
CA ARG A 34 -3.69 -6.70 9.25
C ARG A 34 -4.62 -5.53 9.03
N ASN A 35 -4.74 -5.07 7.79
CA ASN A 35 -5.71 -4.03 7.45
C ASN A 35 -7.10 -4.65 7.32
N GLU A 36 -7.88 -4.69 8.42
CA GLU A 36 -9.12 -5.48 8.51
C GLU A 36 -10.09 -5.22 7.34
N GLU A 37 -10.21 -3.98 6.88
CA GLU A 37 -11.09 -3.55 5.78
C GLU A 37 -10.71 -4.10 4.40
N GLN A 38 -9.42 -4.40 4.15
CA GLN A 38 -8.93 -4.89 2.84
C GLN A 38 -8.57 -6.38 2.84
N SER A 39 -8.73 -7.08 3.97
CA SER A 39 -7.89 -8.25 4.27
C SER A 39 -8.50 -9.64 4.06
N ARG A 40 -9.63 -9.79 3.38
CA ARG A 40 -10.22 -11.12 3.13
C ARG A 40 -10.83 -11.23 1.74
N GLN A 41 -9.99 -11.25 0.71
CA GLN A 41 -10.42 -11.80 -0.58
C GLN A 41 -10.11 -13.30 -0.60
N ILE A 42 -11.17 -14.12 -0.59
CA ILE A 42 -11.08 -15.54 -0.90
C ILE A 42 -10.90 -15.62 -2.41
N VAL A 43 -9.73 -16.06 -2.87
CA VAL A 43 -9.40 -16.01 -4.30
C VAL A 43 -9.97 -17.22 -5.02
N HIS A 44 -9.81 -18.43 -4.48
CA HIS A 44 -10.38 -19.65 -5.07
C HIS A 44 -10.42 -20.81 -4.05
N PRO A 45 -11.40 -21.73 -4.16
CA PRO A 45 -11.29 -23.06 -3.57
C PRO A 45 -10.22 -23.85 -4.32
N ILE A 46 -9.28 -24.45 -3.58
CA ILE A 46 -8.23 -25.29 -4.15
C ILE A 46 -8.73 -26.73 -4.08
N ASN A 47 -9.06 -27.33 -5.22
CA ASN A 47 -9.39 -28.76 -5.28
C ASN A 47 -8.09 -29.56 -5.37
N PRO A 48 -7.69 -30.30 -4.31
CA PRO A 48 -6.36 -30.91 -4.21
C PRO A 48 -6.27 -32.30 -4.85
N VAL A 49 -7.20 -32.65 -5.75
CA VAL A 49 -7.38 -34.03 -6.22
C VAL A 49 -6.35 -34.38 -7.31
N ASP A 50 -5.80 -33.39 -8.02
CA ASP A 50 -4.76 -33.56 -9.03
C ASP A 50 -3.68 -32.46 -8.96
N LYS A 51 -2.42 -32.83 -9.25
CA LYS A 51 -1.27 -31.90 -9.22
C LYS A 51 -1.44 -30.73 -10.19
N ALA A 52 -2.00 -30.99 -11.38
CA ALA A 52 -2.22 -29.97 -12.40
C ALA A 52 -3.27 -28.94 -11.97
N GLY A 53 -4.38 -29.38 -11.36
CA GLY A 53 -5.39 -28.50 -10.78
C GLY A 53 -4.83 -27.63 -9.64
N PHE A 54 -3.97 -28.17 -8.80
CA PHE A 54 -3.29 -27.41 -7.74
C PHE A 54 -2.35 -26.33 -8.30
N GLU A 55 -1.48 -26.69 -9.25
CA GLU A 55 -0.54 -25.74 -9.88
C GLU A 55 -1.28 -24.58 -10.57
N LYS A 56 -2.37 -24.89 -11.29
CA LYS A 56 -3.21 -23.88 -11.93
C LYS A 56 -3.93 -22.97 -10.93
N ALA A 57 -4.45 -23.52 -9.83
CA ALA A 57 -5.05 -22.72 -8.78
C ALA A 57 -4.02 -21.81 -8.10
N PHE A 58 -2.79 -22.29 -7.91
CA PHE A 58 -1.71 -21.50 -7.33
C PHE A 58 -1.26 -20.37 -8.26
N GLU A 59 -1.20 -20.61 -9.58
CA GLU A 59 -0.90 -19.58 -10.57
C GLU A 59 -1.92 -18.42 -10.54
N LEU A 60 -3.22 -18.74 -10.45
CA LEU A 60 -4.27 -17.73 -10.30
C LEU A 60 -4.12 -16.89 -9.03
N VAL A 61 -3.71 -17.53 -7.94
CA VAL A 61 -3.45 -16.85 -6.66
C VAL A 61 -2.23 -15.94 -6.75
N GLU A 62 -1.16 -16.37 -7.44
CA GLU A 62 0.02 -15.54 -7.69
C GLU A 62 -0.31 -14.34 -8.58
N ILE A 63 -1.10 -14.52 -9.64
CA ILE A 63 -1.56 -13.41 -10.49
C ILE A 63 -2.35 -12.39 -9.66
N ALA A 64 -3.29 -12.87 -8.83
CA ALA A 64 -4.07 -12.00 -7.95
C ALA A 64 -3.20 -11.29 -6.89
N ARG A 65 -2.18 -11.98 -6.36
CA ARG A 65 -1.20 -11.41 -5.42
C ARG A 65 -0.42 -10.28 -6.06
N LEU A 66 0.11 -10.49 -7.27
CA LEU A 66 0.88 -9.49 -8.01
C LEU A 66 0.02 -8.27 -8.35
N ALA A 67 -1.20 -8.49 -8.86
CA ALA A 67 -2.13 -7.40 -9.16
C ALA A 67 -2.43 -6.54 -7.92
N LYS A 68 -2.61 -7.16 -6.76
CA LYS A 68 -2.81 -6.44 -5.49
C LYS A 68 -1.55 -5.74 -4.98
N GLN A 69 -0.38 -6.29 -5.23
CA GLN A 69 0.88 -5.65 -4.87
C GLN A 69 1.11 -4.39 -5.72
N ASP A 70 0.81 -4.45 -7.02
CA ASP A 70 0.91 -3.31 -7.94
C ASP A 70 -0.06 -2.17 -7.61
N GLU A 71 -1.25 -2.50 -7.11
CA GLU A 71 -2.23 -1.51 -6.61
C GLU A 71 -1.68 -0.78 -5.38
N ILE A 72 -1.17 -1.54 -4.40
CA ILE A 72 -0.57 -0.99 -3.17
C ILE A 72 0.66 -0.14 -3.47
N ASP A 73 1.53 -0.60 -4.38
CA ASP A 73 2.74 0.14 -4.73
C ASP A 73 2.40 1.46 -5.43
N ARG A 74 1.33 1.51 -6.24
CA ARG A 74 0.80 2.75 -6.83
C ARG A 74 0.23 3.70 -5.77
N GLU A 75 -0.64 3.22 -4.89
CA GLU A 75 -1.18 4.00 -3.77
C GLU A 75 -0.05 4.61 -2.92
N HIS A 76 0.98 3.81 -2.61
CA HIS A 76 2.11 4.26 -1.82
C HIS A 76 2.95 5.33 -2.54
N GLN A 77 3.13 5.23 -3.86
CA GLN A 77 3.83 6.25 -4.64
C GLN A 77 3.06 7.58 -4.64
N GLU A 78 1.74 7.54 -4.82
CA GLU A 78 0.91 8.74 -4.76
C GLU A 78 0.93 9.39 -3.36
N GLU A 79 0.84 8.60 -2.30
CA GLU A 79 0.96 9.10 -0.91
C GLU A 79 2.34 9.72 -0.65
N MET A 80 3.40 9.11 -1.15
CA MET A 80 4.77 9.64 -1.04
C MET A 80 4.93 10.97 -1.77
N GLN A 81 4.34 11.13 -2.96
CA GLN A 81 4.37 12.39 -3.70
C GLN A 81 3.69 13.51 -2.92
N ARG A 82 2.48 13.27 -2.39
CA ARG A 82 1.76 14.24 -1.55
C ARG A 82 2.56 14.61 -0.29
N TYR A 83 3.23 13.62 0.31
CA TYR A 83 4.09 13.86 1.46
C TYR A 83 5.31 14.73 1.12
N GLU A 84 5.94 14.50 -0.02
CA GLU A 84 7.06 15.34 -0.49
C GLU A 84 6.62 16.77 -0.81
N GLU A 85 5.45 16.96 -1.43
CA GLU A 85 4.86 18.27 -1.68
C GLU A 85 4.60 19.02 -0.38
N ALA A 86 3.94 18.38 0.59
CA ALA A 86 3.70 18.96 1.91
C ALA A 86 5.01 19.30 2.65
N ARG A 87 6.05 18.47 2.51
CA ARG A 87 7.38 18.77 3.05
C ARG A 87 8.02 19.98 2.38
N ARG A 88 7.92 20.11 1.06
CA ARG A 88 8.45 21.26 0.31
C ARG A 88 7.75 22.54 0.75
N GLU A 89 6.42 22.54 0.86
CA GLU A 89 5.64 23.68 1.36
C GLU A 89 6.01 24.03 2.80
N ALA A 90 6.16 23.03 3.68
CA ALA A 90 6.58 23.26 5.06
C ALA A 90 7.99 23.85 5.15
N ALA A 91 8.90 23.41 4.29
CA ALA A 91 10.30 23.85 4.24
C ALA A 91 10.50 25.26 3.67
N LEU A 92 9.51 25.83 2.95
CA LEU A 92 9.55 27.23 2.55
C LEU A 92 9.64 28.13 3.79
N SER A 93 10.56 29.08 3.76
CA SER A 93 10.69 30.10 4.80
C SER A 93 9.45 31.00 4.83
N LEU A 94 9.17 31.64 5.97
CA LEU A 94 8.03 32.58 6.11
C LEU A 94 7.97 33.63 4.97
N PRO A 95 9.09 34.27 4.55
CA PRO A 95 9.09 35.20 3.43
C PRO A 95 8.69 34.55 2.10
N GLU A 96 9.13 33.33 1.82
CA GLU A 96 8.79 32.60 0.60
C GLU A 96 7.33 32.15 0.59
N LYS A 97 6.77 31.79 1.76
CA LYS A 97 5.33 31.51 1.93
C LYS A 97 4.48 32.75 1.67
N ILE A 98 4.90 33.91 2.17
CA ILE A 98 4.22 35.20 1.94
C ILE A 98 4.32 35.59 0.45
N LEU A 99 5.47 35.43 -0.19
CA LEU A 99 5.65 35.71 -1.61
C LEU A 99 4.81 34.78 -2.50
N ALA A 100 4.76 33.48 -2.21
CA ALA A 100 3.92 32.53 -2.94
C ALA A 100 2.43 32.89 -2.85
N PHE A 101 1.95 33.27 -1.65
CA PHE A 101 0.58 33.72 -1.42
C PHE A 101 0.26 35.02 -2.17
N LEU A 102 1.17 36.00 -2.17
CA LEU A 102 0.98 37.30 -2.85
C LEU A 102 1.02 37.19 -4.38
N ILE A 103 1.72 36.20 -4.93
CA ILE A 103 1.85 35.99 -6.39
C ILE A 103 0.67 35.16 -6.95
N GLY A 104 -0.19 34.61 -6.09
CA GLY A 104 -1.43 33.94 -6.51
C GLY A 104 -1.20 32.57 -7.17
N ARG A 105 -0.17 31.84 -6.72
CA ARG A 105 -0.06 30.40 -6.99
C ARG A 105 -0.85 29.60 -5.99
#